data_AF-A0A916FYZ2-F1
#
_entry.id   AF-A0A916FYZ2-F1
#
_cell.length_a   1.000
_cell.length_b   1.000
_cell.length_c   1.000
_cell.angle_alpha   90.00
_cell.angle_beta   90.00
_cell.angle_gamma   90.00
#
_symmetry.space_group_name_H-M   'P 1'
#
loop_
_entity.id
_entity.type
_entity.pdbx_description
1 polymer ?
#
loop_
_entity_poly.entity_id
_entity_poly.type
_entity_poly.pdbx_seq_one_letter_code
_entity_poly.pdbx_strand_id
1 'polypeptide(L)'
;MTSADWFTPLLYILIGALIVLLFFQLRQWSQRSRRHSSETKSFEAQWVSDTTARTFPERDWHWDSLTAREMQVARLVARGRSNAEIALELGIKPRTVDAHLQKIYAKLDVHSRTELAYLIRDLVD
;
A
#
# COMPACT_ATOMS: atom_id res chain seq x y z
N MET A 1 -16.22 -48.29 15.86
CA MET A 1 -14.88 -47.70 16.07
C MET A 1 -14.28 -47.38 14.72
N THR A 2 -14.32 -46.11 14.29
CA THR A 2 -13.78 -45.67 12.99
C THR A 2 -12.30 -45.35 13.15
N SER A 3 -11.44 -46.10 12.46
CA SER A 3 -9.97 -46.03 12.53
C SER A 3 -9.35 -44.83 11.78
N ALA A 4 -10.05 -43.70 11.67
CA ALA A 4 -9.68 -42.60 10.78
C ALA A 4 -9.45 -41.23 11.45
N ASP A 5 -9.48 -41.12 12.79
CA ASP A 5 -9.45 -39.81 13.48
C ASP A 5 -8.05 -39.23 13.68
N TRP A 6 -7.02 -40.04 13.42
CA TRP A 6 -5.62 -39.65 13.62
C TRP A 6 -5.06 -38.76 12.48
N PHE A 7 -5.72 -38.75 11.32
CA PHE A 7 -5.31 -37.92 10.18
C PHE A 7 -5.90 -36.50 10.24
N THR A 8 -7.03 -36.30 10.93
CA THR A 8 -7.68 -34.99 11.08
C THR A 8 -6.74 -33.91 11.62
N PRO A 9 -5.97 -34.11 12.72
CA PRO A 9 -5.07 -33.07 13.21
C PRO A 9 -3.94 -32.73 12.23
N LEU A 10 -3.41 -33.74 11.51
CA LEU A 10 -2.40 -33.53 10.46
C LEU A 10 -2.99 -32.74 9.29
N LEU A 11 -4.24 -33.04 8.91
CA LEU A 11 -4.95 -32.33 7.86
C LEU A 11 -5.17 -30.85 8.22
N TYR A 12 -5.51 -30.53 9.48
CA TYR A 12 -5.64 -29.13 9.93
C TYR A 12 -4.33 -28.36 9.90
N ILE A 13 -3.20 -29.00 10.26
CA ILE A 13 -1.89 -28.36 10.19
C ILE A 13 -1.50 -28.09 8.72
N LEU A 14 -1.76 -29.04 7.83
CA LEU A 14 -1.50 -28.88 6.40
C LEU A 14 -2.38 -27.79 5.77
N ILE A 15 -3.67 -27.75 6.10
CA ILE A 15 -4.59 -26.70 5.65
C ILE A 15 -4.17 -25.33 6.20
N GLY A 16 -3.77 -25.25 7.48
CA GLY A 16 -3.27 -24.02 8.09
C GLY A 16 -1.99 -23.50 7.43
N ALA A 17 -1.02 -24.39 7.18
CA ALA A 17 0.22 -24.05 6.46
C ALA A 17 -0.07 -23.60 5.02
N LEU A 18 -1.02 -24.23 4.34
CA LEU A 18 -1.48 -23.83 3.00
C LEU A 18 -2.11 -22.43 3.01
N ILE A 19 -2.93 -22.10 4.01
CA ILE A 19 -3.57 -20.77 4.15
C ILE A 19 -2.50 -19.69 4.39
N VAL A 20 -1.51 -19.95 5.26
CA VAL A 20 -0.41 -19.01 5.53
C VAL A 20 0.47 -18.82 4.29
N LEU A 21 0.75 -19.89 3.55
CA LEU A 21 1.51 -19.82 2.29
C LEU A 21 0.71 -19.13 1.19
N LEU A 22 -0.60 -19.33 1.10
CA LEU A 22 -1.49 -18.64 0.16
C LEU A 22 -1.54 -17.14 0.48
N PHE A 23 -1.60 -16.77 1.76
CA PHE A 23 -1.54 -15.38 2.21
C PHE A 23 -0.17 -14.74 1.91
N PHE A 24 0.93 -15.49 2.05
CA PHE A 24 2.27 -15.08 1.64
C PHE A 24 2.39 -14.92 0.11
N GLN A 25 1.80 -15.82 -0.68
CA GLN A 25 1.75 -15.75 -2.14
C GLN A 25 0.90 -14.56 -2.62
N LEU A 26 -0.23 -14.27 -1.98
CA LEU A 26 -1.05 -13.09 -2.26
C LEU A 26 -0.33 -11.78 -1.89
N ARG A 27 0.54 -11.79 -0.86
CA ARG A 27 1.43 -10.67 -0.55
C ARG A 27 2.53 -10.46 -1.61
N GLN A 28 3.00 -11.54 -2.23
CA GLN A 28 4.08 -11.52 -3.24
C GLN A 28 3.57 -11.35 -4.67
N TRP A 29 2.29 -11.61 -4.96
CA TRP A 29 1.66 -11.34 -6.25
C TRP A 29 1.48 -9.83 -6.53
N SER A 30 1.82 -8.97 -5.57
CA SER A 30 2.00 -7.54 -5.83
C SER A 30 3.37 -7.18 -6.45
N GLN A 31 4.16 -8.16 -6.92
CA GLN A 31 5.46 -7.91 -7.59
C GLN A 31 5.49 -8.24 -9.09
N ARG A 32 4.36 -8.51 -9.75
CA ARG A 32 4.34 -8.82 -11.19
C ARG A 32 3.51 -7.88 -12.06
N SER A 33 3.60 -6.58 -11.78
CA SER A 33 3.39 -5.54 -12.80
C SER A 33 4.71 -4.92 -13.23
N ARG A 34 5.76 -5.74 -13.33
CA ARG A 34 6.86 -5.49 -14.27
C ARG A 34 6.47 -6.05 -15.64
N ARG A 35 5.73 -5.25 -16.41
CA ARG A 35 5.51 -5.28 -17.88
C ARG A 35 4.44 -4.21 -18.14
N HIS A 36 4.60 -3.13 -18.90
CA HIS A 36 5.58 -2.69 -19.88
C HIS A 36 5.79 -1.19 -19.68
N SER A 37 7.02 -0.74 -19.51
CA SER A 37 7.46 0.52 -20.13
C SER A 37 8.98 0.45 -20.26
N SER A 38 9.44 -0.51 -21.04
CA SER A 38 10.83 -0.54 -21.53
C SER A 38 10.98 0.25 -22.84
N GLU A 39 9.93 0.97 -23.26
CA GLU A 39 9.98 1.89 -24.40
C GLU A 39 10.60 3.25 -24.04
N THR A 40 10.84 3.53 -22.75
CA THR A 40 11.32 4.85 -22.31
C THR A 40 12.83 5.04 -22.39
N LYS A 41 13.64 3.99 -22.51
CA LYS A 41 15.11 4.15 -22.55
C LYS A 41 15.60 4.84 -23.83
N SER A 42 14.83 4.76 -24.90
CA SER A 42 15.12 5.44 -26.17
C SER A 42 14.69 6.91 -26.14
N PHE A 43 13.73 7.25 -25.27
CA PHE A 43 13.16 8.59 -25.13
C PHE A 43 14.02 9.47 -24.19
N GLU A 44 14.62 8.88 -23.16
CA GLU A 44 15.46 9.59 -22.18
C GLU A 44 16.75 10.16 -22.78
N ALA A 45 17.37 9.53 -23.79
CA ALA A 45 18.64 10.01 -24.33
C ALA A 45 18.53 11.30 -25.17
N GLN A 46 17.32 11.62 -25.67
CA GLN A 46 17.11 12.79 -26.53
C GLN A 46 16.53 13.99 -25.78
N TRP A 47 15.78 13.77 -24.70
CA TRP A 47 15.08 14.83 -23.97
C TRP A 47 15.88 15.48 -22.82
N VAL A 48 17.09 14.98 -22.54
CA VAL A 48 17.96 15.50 -21.47
C VAL A 48 18.71 16.78 -21.88
N SER A 49 18.75 17.13 -23.16
CA SER A 49 19.47 18.32 -23.65
C SER A 49 18.75 19.65 -23.37
N ASP A 50 17.41 19.64 -23.37
CA ASP A 50 16.59 20.86 -23.23
C ASP A 50 16.01 21.08 -21.81
N THR A 51 16.09 20.06 -20.94
CA THR A 51 15.35 20.02 -19.65
C THR A 51 16.22 20.33 -18.43
N THR A 52 17.31 21.10 -18.59
CA THR A 52 18.13 21.56 -17.45
C THR A 52 17.68 22.92 -16.89
N ALA A 53 16.71 23.58 -17.52
CA ALA A 53 16.01 24.74 -16.98
C ALA A 53 14.80 24.31 -16.11
N ARG A 54 15.11 23.80 -14.91
CA ARG A 54 14.27 23.64 -13.71
C ARG A 54 12.79 24.03 -13.82
N THR A 55 11.95 23.09 -14.24
CA THR A 55 10.65 22.86 -13.60
C THR A 55 10.52 21.36 -13.42
N PHE A 56 11.08 20.83 -12.33
CA PHE A 56 10.42 19.68 -11.73
C PHE A 56 8.98 20.16 -11.49
N PRO A 57 7.94 19.53 -12.03
CA PRO A 57 6.60 19.85 -11.59
C PRO A 57 6.65 19.68 -10.09
N GLU A 58 6.54 20.79 -9.35
CA GLU A 58 6.27 20.74 -7.93
C GLU A 58 5.05 19.84 -7.82
N ARG A 59 5.23 18.60 -7.37
CA ARG A 59 4.10 17.77 -6.98
C ARG A 59 3.59 18.44 -5.72
N ASP A 60 2.77 19.46 -5.92
CA ASP A 60 2.08 20.17 -4.87
C ASP A 60 1.04 19.20 -4.32
N TRP A 61 1.50 18.30 -3.45
CA TRP A 61 0.61 17.50 -2.64
C TRP A 61 -0.16 18.48 -1.77
N HIS A 62 -1.36 18.84 -2.22
CA HIS A 62 -2.25 19.72 -1.48
C HIS A 62 -2.78 18.94 -0.28
N TRP A 63 -2.01 18.91 0.81
CA TRP A 63 -2.38 18.27 2.07
C TRP A 63 -3.71 18.78 2.63
N ASP A 64 -4.04 20.03 2.33
CA ASP A 64 -5.31 20.69 2.63
C ASP A 64 -6.52 20.04 1.95
N SER A 65 -6.30 19.25 0.88
CA SER A 65 -7.36 18.48 0.21
C SER A 65 -7.84 17.29 1.03
N LEU A 66 -7.05 16.85 2.02
CA LEU A 66 -7.45 15.78 2.92
C LEU A 66 -8.41 16.30 3.98
N THR A 67 -9.51 15.58 4.17
CA THR A 67 -10.38 15.81 5.32
C THR A 67 -9.63 15.48 6.61
N ALA A 68 -10.08 16.06 7.74
CA ALA A 68 -9.49 15.76 9.05
C ALA A 68 -9.41 14.26 9.35
N ARG A 69 -10.41 13.49 8.88
CA ARG A 69 -10.45 12.04 9.05
C ARG A 69 -9.43 11.30 8.18
N GLU A 70 -9.28 11.71 6.94
CA GLU A 70 -8.27 11.17 6.02
C GLU A 70 -6.86 11.46 6.52
N MET A 71 -6.63 12.67 7.04
CA MET A 71 -5.36 13.07 7.63
C MET A 71 -5.02 12.24 8.89
N GLN A 72 -6.01 11.93 9.73
CA GLN A 72 -5.80 11.00 10.87
C GLN A 72 -5.34 9.61 10.39
N VAL A 73 -6.00 9.06 9.38
CA VAL A 73 -5.64 7.75 8.81
C VAL A 73 -4.22 7.80 8.21
N ALA A 74 -3.89 8.82 7.41
CA ALA A 74 -2.58 8.99 6.79
C ALA A 74 -1.44 9.06 7.81
N ARG A 75 -1.64 9.81 8.92
CA ARG A 75 -0.67 9.86 10.02
C ARG A 75 -0.44 8.52 10.70
N LEU A 76 -1.50 7.75 10.94
CA LEU A 76 -1.35 6.42 11.53
C LEU A 76 -0.65 5.45 10.56
N VAL A 77 -0.86 5.61 9.26
CA VAL A 77 -0.09 4.88 8.24
C VAL A 77 1.39 5.22 8.30
N ALA A 78 1.75 6.49 8.42
CA ALA A 78 3.14 6.94 8.53
C ALA A 78 3.85 6.42 9.80
N ARG A 79 3.08 6.18 10.86
CA ARG A 79 3.52 5.51 12.10
C ARG A 79 3.63 3.99 11.97
N GLY A 80 3.31 3.41 10.81
CA GLY A 80 3.43 1.98 10.55
C GLY A 80 2.24 1.12 10.99
N ARG A 81 1.11 1.72 11.38
CA ARG A 81 -0.07 0.97 11.88
C ARG A 81 -0.83 0.23 10.79
N SER A 82 -1.12 -1.05 10.97
CA SER A 82 -1.97 -1.83 10.07
C SER A 82 -3.41 -1.31 10.03
N ASN A 83 -4.18 -1.65 8.99
CA ASN A 83 -5.56 -1.18 8.86
C ASN A 83 -6.47 -1.68 9.99
N ALA A 84 -6.15 -2.83 10.60
CA ALA A 84 -6.84 -3.34 11.78
C ALA A 84 -6.53 -2.50 13.04
N GLU A 85 -5.26 -2.13 13.25
CA GLU A 85 -4.88 -1.25 14.36
C GLU A 85 -5.47 0.16 14.19
N ILE A 86 -5.43 0.71 12.97
CA ILE A 86 -6.06 1.99 12.65
C ILE A 86 -7.57 1.94 12.93
N ALA A 87 -8.22 0.85 12.52
CA ALA A 87 -9.64 0.64 12.78
C ALA A 87 -9.98 0.64 14.27
N LEU A 88 -9.16 -0.04 15.08
CA LEU A 88 -9.30 -0.08 16.54
C LEU A 88 -9.08 1.30 17.16
N GLU A 89 -8.00 1.99 16.81
CA GLU A 89 -7.63 3.30 17.36
C GLU A 89 -8.66 4.38 16.99
N LEU A 90 -9.24 4.27 15.80
CA LEU A 90 -10.19 5.23 15.28
C LEU A 90 -11.66 4.83 15.50
N GLY A 91 -11.95 3.67 16.10
CA GLY A 91 -13.31 3.19 16.38
C GLY A 91 -14.15 2.91 15.13
N ILE A 92 -13.54 2.46 14.03
CA ILE A 92 -14.21 2.19 12.75
C ILE A 92 -13.90 0.77 12.24
N LYS A 93 -14.61 0.32 11.19
CA LYS A 93 -14.34 -0.99 10.58
C LYS A 93 -13.08 -0.93 9.70
N PRO A 94 -12.29 -2.01 9.59
CA PRO A 94 -11.12 -2.06 8.69
C PRO A 94 -11.45 -1.70 7.23
N ARG A 95 -12.60 -2.16 6.74
CA ARG A 95 -13.12 -1.82 5.40
C ARG A 95 -13.32 -0.31 5.20
N THR A 96 -13.65 0.42 6.27
CA THR A 96 -13.78 1.88 6.23
C THR A 96 -12.41 2.55 6.16
N VAL A 97 -11.39 1.98 6.81
CA VAL A 97 -9.99 2.43 6.67
C VAL A 97 -9.51 2.26 5.23
N ASP A 98 -9.80 1.11 4.60
CA ASP A 98 -9.48 0.88 3.19
C ASP A 98 -10.11 1.93 2.28
N ALA A 99 -11.39 2.25 2.51
CA ALA A 99 -12.10 3.28 1.74
C ALA A 99 -11.48 4.68 1.93
N HIS A 100 -11.03 5.03 3.14
CA HIS A 100 -10.29 6.26 3.37
C HIS A 100 -8.95 6.27 2.63
N LEU A 101 -8.20 5.16 2.66
CA LEU A 101 -6.93 5.05 1.95
C LEU A 101 -7.07 5.21 0.44
N GLN A 102 -8.11 4.61 -0.17
CA GLN A 102 -8.37 4.79 -1.60
C GLN A 102 -8.61 6.26 -1.97
N LYS A 103 -9.36 7.00 -1.13
CA LYS A 103 -9.59 8.43 -1.33
C LYS A 103 -8.31 9.24 -1.16
N ILE A 104 -7.50 8.92 -0.16
CA ILE A 104 -6.20 9.57 0.08
C ILE A 104 -5.28 9.34 -1.12
N TYR A 105 -5.19 8.09 -1.60
CA TYR A 105 -4.37 7.72 -2.74
C TYR A 105 -4.76 8.51 -4.00
N ALA A 106 -6.06 8.60 -4.27
CA ALA A 106 -6.57 9.40 -5.38
C ALA A 106 -6.30 10.90 -5.23
N LYS A 107 -6.42 11.45 -4.02
CA LYS A 107 -6.22 12.89 -3.76
C LYS A 107 -4.76 13.33 -3.81
N LEU A 108 -3.86 12.46 -3.38
CA LEU A 108 -2.42 12.76 -3.31
C LEU A 108 -1.64 12.18 -4.50
N ASP A 109 -2.31 11.49 -5.42
CA ASP A 109 -1.69 10.77 -6.53
C ASP A 109 -0.57 9.81 -6.08
N VAL A 110 -0.82 9.11 -4.97
CA VAL A 110 0.12 8.14 -4.39
C VAL A 110 -0.35 6.72 -4.67
N HIS A 111 0.59 5.86 -5.03
CA HIS A 111 0.30 4.54 -5.56
C HIS A 111 0.60 3.44 -4.55
N SER A 112 1.26 3.78 -3.44
CA SER A 112 1.58 2.82 -2.41
C SER A 112 1.46 3.39 -1.01
N ARG A 113 1.21 2.46 -0.08
CA ARG A 113 1.22 2.74 1.35
C ARG A 113 2.58 3.29 1.82
N THR A 114 3.67 2.78 1.24
CA THR A 114 5.03 3.22 1.57
C THR A 114 5.29 4.64 1.10
N GLU A 115 4.83 4.98 -0.11
CA GLU A 115 4.90 6.34 -0.64
C GLU A 115 4.08 7.30 0.21
N LEU A 116 2.85 6.95 0.58
CA LEU A 116 2.05 7.74 1.53
C LEU A 116 2.77 7.94 2.87
N ALA A 117 3.37 6.90 3.42
CA ALA A 117 4.10 6.96 4.69
C ALA A 117 5.35 7.86 4.60
N TYR A 118 6.05 7.84 3.47
CA TYR A 118 7.21 8.69 3.23
C TYR A 118 6.81 10.17 3.15
N LEU A 119 5.79 10.48 2.35
CA LEU A 119 5.35 11.87 2.16
C LEU A 119 4.79 12.50 3.44
N ILE A 120 4.05 11.75 4.24
CA ILE A 120 3.54 12.26 5.52
C ILE A 120 4.67 12.47 6.54
N ARG A 121 5.74 11.66 6.48
CA ARG A 121 6.90 11.85 7.36
C ARG A 121 7.63 13.14 7.02
N ASP A 122 7.87 13.38 5.73
CA ASP A 122 8.49 14.60 5.21
C ASP A 122 7.74 15.88 5.60
N LEU A 123 6.41 15.82 5.77
CA LEU A 123 5.60 16.95 6.21
C LEU A 123 5.72 17.28 7.72
N VAL A 124 6.06 16.28 8.54
CA VAL A 124 6.07 16.41 10.01
C VAL A 124 7.46 16.78 10.54
N ASP A 125 8.50 16.57 9.72
CA ASP A 125 9.89 16.95 9.99
C ASP A 125 10.18 18.39 9.51
#